data_AF-A0A8T3RJ18-F1
#
_entry.id   AF-A0A8T3RJ18-F1
#
_cell.length_a   1.000
_cell.length_b   1.000
_cell.length_c   1.000
_cell.angle_alpha   90.00
_cell.angle_beta   90.00
_cell.angle_gamma   90.00
#
_symmetry.space_group_name_H-M   'P 1'
#
loop_
_entity.id
_entity.type
_entity.pdbx_description
1 polymer ?
#
loop_
_entity_poly.entity_id
_entity_poly.type
_entity_poly.pdbx_seq_one_letter_code
_entity_poly.pdbx_strand_id
1 'polypeptide(L)'
;MSPEPASRVGLIQALGAMPEKRTNCHKHGNQGIGLVCIHAAIAIDSGETAGFFVGDNSDLARPDAWCAACEHRLALEGWSEEWFKDADFKILCAACWDLAKERLSVNAANGT
;
A
#
# COMPACT_ATOMS: atom_id res chain seq x y z
N MET A 1 -29.37 17.22 41.87
CA MET A 1 -27.96 17.64 42.02
C MET A 1 -27.32 16.75 43.08
N SER A 2 -26.30 15.95 42.84
CA SER A 2 -25.42 15.77 41.68
C SER A 2 -24.74 14.39 41.81
N PRO A 3 -24.40 13.71 40.70
CA PRO A 3 -23.62 12.47 40.75
C PRO A 3 -22.13 12.74 41.06
N GLU A 4 -21.49 11.74 41.65
CA GLU A 4 -20.06 11.71 42.01
C GLU A 4 -19.13 11.81 40.78
N PRO A 5 -17.92 12.38 40.91
CA PRO A 5 -17.06 12.67 39.77
C PRO A 5 -16.36 11.42 39.21
N ALA A 6 -16.48 11.26 37.90
CA ALA A 6 -15.69 10.30 37.12
C ALA A 6 -14.18 10.52 37.34
N SER A 7 -13.50 9.41 37.60
CA SER A 7 -12.07 9.35 37.92
C SER A 7 -11.20 9.91 36.79
N ARG A 8 -10.32 10.85 37.16
CA ARG A 8 -9.39 11.61 36.32
C ARG A 8 -8.14 10.81 35.99
N VAL A 9 -8.20 9.86 35.07
CA VAL A 9 -6.99 9.30 34.43
C VAL A 9 -7.25 9.04 32.95
N GLY A 10 -6.63 9.84 32.07
CA GLY A 10 -6.56 9.56 30.64
C GLY A 10 -6.80 10.73 29.66
N LEU A 11 -6.80 12.00 30.11
CA LEU A 11 -6.94 13.17 29.23
C LEU A 11 -5.58 13.63 28.68
N ILE A 12 -4.89 12.84 27.84
CA ILE A 12 -3.86 13.35 26.91
C ILE A 12 -3.75 12.40 25.71
N GLN A 13 -4.22 12.85 24.53
CA GLN A 13 -3.85 12.49 23.15
C GLN A 13 -5.07 12.29 22.24
N ALA A 14 -5.53 13.37 21.59
CA ALA A 14 -6.35 13.26 20.37
C ALA A 14 -6.31 14.54 19.50
N LEU A 15 -5.16 15.21 19.45
CA LEU A 15 -4.92 16.26 18.46
C LEU A 15 -4.09 15.64 17.33
N GLY A 16 -4.76 15.24 16.24
CA GLY A 16 -4.11 15.10 14.92
C GLY A 16 -3.91 13.70 14.34
N ALA A 17 -4.47 12.62 14.90
CA ALA A 17 -4.42 11.31 14.23
C ALA A 17 -5.66 11.12 13.34
N MET A 18 -5.54 11.38 12.04
CA MET A 18 -6.51 10.83 11.08
C MET A 18 -6.44 9.29 11.21
N PRO A 19 -7.57 8.58 11.24
CA PRO A 19 -7.55 7.12 11.38
C PRO A 19 -6.78 6.54 10.19
N GLU A 20 -5.66 5.88 10.48
CA GLU A 20 -4.90 5.09 9.50
C GLU A 20 -5.86 4.12 8.78
N LYS A 21 -5.79 4.08 7.44
CA LYS A 21 -6.61 3.12 6.67
C LYS A 21 -6.04 1.71 6.89
N ARG A 22 -6.91 0.76 7.21
CA ARG A 22 -6.53 -0.61 7.61
C ARG A 22 -7.33 -1.67 6.85
N THR A 23 -6.76 -2.87 6.74
CA THR A 23 -7.43 -4.06 6.18
C THR A 23 -7.13 -5.29 7.03
N ASN A 24 -8.09 -6.21 7.11
CA ASN A 24 -7.91 -7.49 7.80
C ASN A 24 -7.43 -8.56 6.81
N CYS A 25 -6.12 -8.71 6.67
CA CYS A 25 -5.51 -9.70 5.80
C CYS A 25 -5.69 -11.10 6.38
N HIS A 26 -6.13 -12.06 5.57
CA HIS A 26 -6.27 -13.47 5.97
C HIS A 26 -4.94 -14.13 6.39
N LYS A 27 -3.79 -13.62 5.93
CA LYS A 27 -2.44 -14.13 6.30
C LYS A 27 -1.80 -13.38 7.48
N HIS A 28 -2.04 -12.07 7.59
CA HIS A 28 -1.28 -11.18 8.50
C HIS A 28 -2.15 -10.42 9.52
N GLY A 29 -3.47 -10.63 9.51
CA GLY A 29 -4.42 -9.95 10.38
C GLY A 29 -4.62 -8.47 10.04
N ASN A 30 -5.08 -7.70 11.04
CA ASN A 30 -5.43 -6.28 10.89
C ASN A 30 -4.20 -5.37 10.87
N GLN A 31 -3.87 -4.81 9.71
CA GLN A 31 -2.73 -3.91 9.52
C GLN A 31 -3.13 -2.67 8.72
N GLY A 32 -2.27 -1.65 8.74
CA GLY A 32 -2.34 -0.54 7.78
C GLY A 32 -2.20 -1.04 6.33
N ILE A 33 -2.63 -0.23 5.37
CA ILE A 33 -2.65 -0.62 3.95
C ILE A 33 -1.62 0.11 3.09
N GLY A 34 -1.36 -0.45 1.92
CA GLY A 34 -0.81 0.24 0.75
C GLY A 34 -1.56 -0.20 -0.51
N LEU A 35 -1.48 0.59 -1.58
CA LEU A 35 -2.04 0.23 -2.87
C LEU A 35 -0.94 -0.26 -3.82
N VAL A 36 -1.26 -1.27 -4.61
CA VAL A 36 -0.40 -1.73 -5.71
C VAL A 36 -1.22 -1.94 -6.97
N CYS A 37 -0.69 -1.68 -8.17
CA CYS A 37 -1.39 -2.07 -9.41
C CYS A 37 -1.71 -3.58 -9.45
N ILE A 38 -2.78 -3.98 -10.14
CA ILE A 38 -3.19 -5.39 -10.24
C ILE A 38 -2.06 -6.28 -10.77
N HIS A 39 -1.25 -5.76 -11.70
CA HIS A 39 -0.13 -6.49 -12.31
C HIS A 39 0.92 -6.91 -11.27
N ALA A 40 1.27 -6.02 -10.34
CA ALA A 40 2.19 -6.34 -9.26
C ALA A 40 1.55 -7.31 -8.25
N ALA A 41 0.25 -7.13 -7.94
CA ALA A 41 -0.48 -8.05 -7.07
C ALA A 41 -0.47 -9.49 -7.63
N ILE A 42 -0.77 -9.65 -8.91
CA ILE A 42 -0.73 -10.95 -9.61
C ILE A 42 0.69 -11.53 -9.60
N ALA A 43 1.71 -10.72 -9.92
CA ALA A 43 3.09 -11.17 -10.00
C ALA A 43 3.62 -11.75 -8.67
N ILE A 44 3.19 -11.20 -7.52
CA ILE A 44 3.59 -11.73 -6.20
C ILE A 44 2.99 -13.12 -5.95
N ASP A 45 1.74 -13.33 -6.39
CA ASP A 45 1.04 -14.59 -6.24
C ASP A 45 1.54 -15.64 -7.25
N SER A 46 1.87 -15.25 -8.48
CA SER A 46 2.42 -16.13 -9.52
C SER A 46 3.93 -16.40 -9.37
N GLY A 47 4.65 -15.56 -8.63
CA GLY A 47 6.11 -15.63 -8.50
C GLY A 47 6.86 -15.06 -9.72
N GLU A 48 6.19 -14.29 -10.57
CA GLU A 48 6.77 -13.65 -11.74
C GLU A 48 7.47 -12.33 -11.37
N THR A 49 8.39 -11.88 -12.22
CA THR A 49 9.03 -10.57 -12.09
C THR A 49 8.21 -9.49 -12.81
N ALA A 50 7.86 -8.41 -12.11
CA ALA A 50 7.12 -7.29 -12.69
C ALA A 50 7.81 -5.92 -12.50
N GLY A 51 8.88 -5.85 -11.71
CA GLY A 51 9.42 -4.58 -11.23
C GLY A 51 8.54 -3.95 -10.14
N PHE A 52 9.09 -2.99 -9.39
CA PHE A 52 8.38 -2.33 -8.30
C PHE A 52 8.83 -0.88 -8.15
N PHE A 53 7.97 0.04 -8.56
CA PHE A 53 8.12 1.48 -8.45
C PHE A 53 7.23 1.98 -7.32
N VAL A 54 7.70 2.99 -6.58
CA VAL A 54 7.05 3.48 -5.38
C VAL A 54 6.84 4.98 -5.52
N GLY A 55 5.63 5.46 -5.30
CA GLY A 55 5.29 6.88 -5.32
C GLY A 55 5.83 7.63 -4.11
N ASP A 56 6.00 8.95 -4.28
CA ASP A 56 6.64 9.82 -3.29
C ASP A 56 5.71 10.24 -2.13
N ASN A 57 4.41 10.01 -2.24
CA ASN A 57 3.43 10.45 -1.24
C ASN A 57 2.47 9.33 -0.83
N SER A 58 2.05 9.35 0.43
CA SER A 58 1.01 8.43 0.92
C SER A 58 0.30 8.95 2.14
N ASP A 59 -1.03 8.97 2.08
CA ASP A 59 -1.89 9.07 3.26
C ASP A 59 -2.15 7.69 3.90
N LEU A 60 -1.44 6.64 3.46
CA LEU A 60 -1.58 5.25 3.89
C LEU A 60 -0.35 4.79 4.69
N ALA A 61 -0.40 3.56 5.20
CA ALA A 61 0.74 2.98 5.90
C ALA A 61 1.91 2.65 4.97
N ARG A 62 1.64 2.47 3.66
CA ARG A 62 2.64 2.33 2.60
C ARG A 62 2.24 3.15 1.38
N PRO A 63 3.22 3.77 0.69
CA PRO A 63 2.97 4.48 -0.57
C PRO A 63 2.38 3.59 -1.64
N ASP A 64 1.69 4.25 -2.57
CA ASP A 64 1.19 3.60 -3.77
C ASP A 64 2.38 3.10 -4.58
N ALA A 65 2.26 1.89 -5.11
CA ALA A 65 3.33 1.26 -5.89
C ALA A 65 2.78 0.59 -7.14
N TRP A 66 3.62 0.43 -8.15
CA TRP A 66 3.21 -0.13 -9.43
C TRP A 66 4.36 -0.85 -10.12
N CYS A 67 4.03 -1.67 -11.12
CA CYS A 67 5.01 -2.46 -11.85
C CYS A 67 5.74 -1.63 -12.92
N ALA A 68 6.79 -2.19 -13.51
CA ALA A 68 7.55 -1.55 -14.58
C ALA A 68 6.71 -1.22 -15.83
N ALA A 69 5.70 -2.04 -16.15
CA ALA A 69 4.81 -1.77 -17.28
C ALA A 69 3.91 -0.55 -17.03
N CYS A 70 3.37 -0.43 -15.81
CA CYS A 70 2.62 0.75 -15.39
C CYS A 70 3.51 1.99 -15.37
N GLU A 71 4.77 1.87 -14.93
CA GLU A 71 5.75 2.97 -14.96
C GLU A 71 6.02 3.43 -16.39
N HIS A 72 6.25 2.49 -17.31
CA HIS A 72 6.50 2.85 -18.71
C HIS A 72 5.29 3.59 -19.32
N ARG A 73 4.07 3.13 -19.04
CA ARG A 73 2.87 3.81 -19.50
C ARG A 73 2.74 5.19 -18.86
N LEU A 74 3.01 5.30 -17.56
CA LEU A 74 2.99 6.57 -16.84
C LEU A 74 3.95 7.59 -17.46
N ALA A 75 5.14 7.16 -17.86
CA ALA A 75 6.13 8.02 -18.50
C ALA A 75 5.70 8.52 -19.90
N LEU A 76 4.84 7.77 -20.60
CA LEU A 76 4.33 8.13 -21.93
C LEU A 76 3.08 9.02 -21.87
N GLU A 77 2.15 8.70 -20.97
CA GLU A 77 0.80 9.29 -20.94
C GLU A 77 0.64 10.31 -19.80
N GLY A 78 1.53 10.29 -18.81
CA GLY A 78 1.40 11.05 -17.58
C GLY A 78 0.35 10.46 -16.64
N TRP A 79 0.17 11.10 -15.49
CA TRP A 79 -0.85 10.75 -14.52
C TRP A 79 -2.24 11.12 -15.07
N SER A 80 -3.10 10.14 -15.32
CA SER A 80 -4.46 10.32 -15.85
C SER A 80 -5.46 9.35 -15.19
N GLU A 81 -6.75 9.67 -15.26
CA GLU A 81 -7.80 8.78 -14.75
C GLU A 81 -7.80 7.43 -15.48
N GLU A 82 -7.53 7.45 -16.78
CA GLU A 82 -7.38 6.26 -17.62
C GLU A 82 -6.22 5.38 -17.15
N TRP A 83 -5.06 5.98 -16.83
CA TRP A 83 -3.92 5.23 -16.30
C TRP A 83 -4.26 4.55 -14.96
N PHE A 84 -4.93 5.28 -14.06
CA PHE A 84 -5.36 4.72 -12.77
C PHE A 84 -6.37 3.57 -12.94
N LYS A 85 -7.32 3.71 -13.88
CA LYS A 85 -8.30 2.66 -14.20
C LYS A 85 -7.62 1.41 -14.76
N ASP A 86 -6.68 1.57 -15.68
CA ASP A 86 -5.96 0.47 -16.32
C ASP A 86 -4.99 -0.22 -15.35
N ALA A 87 -4.35 0.53 -14.44
CA ALA A 87 -3.49 -0.03 -13.40
C ALA A 87 -4.28 -0.84 -12.36
N ASP A 88 -5.59 -0.58 -12.22
CA ASP A 88 -6.55 -1.30 -11.38
C ASP A 88 -6.01 -1.61 -9.97
N PHE A 89 -5.68 -0.55 -9.23
CA PHE A 89 -5.02 -0.65 -7.93
C PHE A 89 -5.77 -1.53 -6.91
N LYS A 90 -5.02 -2.39 -6.24
CA LYS A 90 -5.47 -3.33 -5.21
C LYS A 90 -4.92 -2.96 -3.84
N ILE A 91 -5.74 -3.20 -2.82
CA ILE A 91 -5.37 -3.01 -1.42
C ILE A 91 -4.53 -4.20 -0.95
N LEU A 92 -3.33 -3.93 -0.45
CA LEU A 92 -2.53 -4.89 0.32
C LEU A 92 -2.43 -4.42 1.77
N CYS A 93 -2.34 -5.38 2.71
CA CYS A 93 -1.85 -5.04 4.04
C CYS A 93 -0.35 -4.69 3.98
N ALA A 94 0.14 -3.93 4.96
CA ALA A 94 1.53 -3.47 5.03
C ALA A 94 2.54 -4.62 4.84
N ALA A 95 2.32 -5.78 5.47
CA ALA A 95 3.22 -6.93 5.31
C ALA A 95 3.19 -7.54 3.89
N CYS A 96 2.03 -7.62 3.24
CA CYS A 96 1.96 -8.08 1.84
C CYS A 96 2.60 -7.08 0.89
N TRP A 97 2.48 -5.78 1.17
CA TRP A 97 3.13 -4.73 0.40
C TRP A 97 4.66 -4.78 0.56
N ASP A 98 5.16 -4.99 1.78
CA ASP A 98 6.60 -5.12 2.03
C ASP A 98 7.18 -6.35 1.32
N LEU A 99 6.44 -7.46 1.32
CA LEU A 99 6.79 -8.67 0.54
C LEU A 99 6.79 -8.39 -0.97
N ALA A 100 5.83 -7.60 -1.45
CA ALA A 100 5.78 -7.18 -2.85
C ALA A 100 7.06 -6.45 -3.24
N LYS A 101 7.43 -5.46 -2.43
CA LYS A 101 8.64 -4.67 -2.63
C LYS A 101 9.86 -5.57 -2.61
N GLU A 102 10.01 -6.43 -1.61
CA GLU A 102 11.16 -7.35 -1.50
C GLU A 102 11.31 -8.26 -2.73
N ARG A 103 10.20 -8.85 -3.22
CA ARG A 103 10.24 -9.80 -4.33
C ARG A 103 10.34 -9.16 -5.71
N LEU A 104 9.74 -7.99 -5.88
CA LEU A 104 9.59 -7.35 -7.18
C LEU A 104 10.58 -6.18 -7.38
N SER A 105 11.19 -5.66 -6.32
CA SER A 105 12.33 -4.73 -6.43
C SER A 105 13.57 -5.48 -6.94
N VAL A 106 13.62 -5.63 -8.26
CA VAL A 106 14.76 -6.05 -9.09
C VAL A 106 15.33 -7.44 -8.79
N ASN A 107 15.04 -8.39 -9.70
CA ASN A 107 15.99 -9.44 -10.10
C ASN A 107 16.46 -9.12 -11.52
N ALA A 108 17.52 -8.30 -11.64
CA ALA A 108 18.31 -8.15 -12.87
C ALA A 108 19.50 -9.13 -12.91
N ALA A 109 19.40 -10.26 -12.19
CA ALA A 109 20.45 -11.25 -12.06
C ALA A 109 19.87 -12.67 -12.19
N ASN A 110 19.54 -13.06 -13.42
CA ASN A 110 19.87 -14.37 -14.01
C ASN A 110 18.97 -14.65 -15.23
N GLY A 111 19.53 -14.38 -16.40
CA GLY A 111 19.06 -14.91 -17.68
C GLY A 111 20.30 -15.20 -18.51
N THR A 112 20.74 -16.46 -18.45
CA THR A 112 21.77 -17.09 -19.30
C THR A 112 21.50 -16.94 -20.77
#